data_AF-X1IZB0-F1
#
_entry.id   AF-X1IZB0-F1
#
_cell.length_a   1.000
_cell.length_b   1.000
_cell.length_c   1.000
_cell.angle_alpha   90.00
_cell.angle_beta   90.00
_cell.angle_gamma   90.00
#
_symmetry.space_group_name_H-M   'P 1'
#
loop_
_entity.id
_entity.type
_entity.pdbx_description
1 polymer ?
#
loop_
_entity_poly.entity_id
_entity_poly.type
_entity_poly.pdbx_seq_one_letter_code
_entity_poly.pdbx_strand_id
1 'polypeptide(L)'
;AKAIRVREGLAEVIKERCISCGTCVQLCAAKAKLAESDIGIVWQLLGERQPVIALLSAPFPAAFPELRPGQLVTALKKLGFSEVMEDSFGAEPVGREYARLLSENNGKPILSSTCPAVVFYIEKYYPQLIGNLAPIVSPMVAMGRVIKWQYNPQAKVVFIGPCIAKKAESRDEKVAGVVDAVLTFSELKGI
;
A
#
# COMPACT_ATOMS: atom_id res chain seq x y z
N ALA A 1 -18.05 -0.68 -6.20
CA ALA A 1 -18.71 -1.19 -4.97
C ALA A 1 -19.68 -0.16 -4.41
N LYS A 2 -20.97 -0.48 -4.25
CA LYS A 2 -21.96 0.43 -3.63
C LYS A 2 -21.86 0.35 -2.09
N ALA A 3 -20.78 0.92 -1.54
CA ALA A 3 -20.39 0.78 -0.14
C ALA A 3 -20.66 2.02 0.73
N ILE A 4 -21.30 3.05 0.18
CA ILE A 4 -21.71 4.26 0.93
C ILE A 4 -23.23 4.25 1.05
N ARG A 5 -23.73 4.54 2.25
CA ARG A 5 -25.16 4.82 2.52
C ARG A 5 -25.31 6.15 3.25
N VAL A 6 -26.51 6.71 3.24
CA VAL A 6 -26.87 7.87 4.06
C VAL A 6 -27.80 7.39 5.17
N ARG A 7 -27.48 7.73 6.41
CA ARG A 7 -28.30 7.49 7.60
C ARG A 7 -28.35 8.79 8.40
N GLU A 8 -29.57 9.26 8.71
CA GLU A 8 -29.76 10.50 9.50
C GLU A 8 -29.01 11.72 8.92
N GLY A 9 -28.96 11.82 7.58
CA GLY A 9 -28.25 12.89 6.87
C GLY A 9 -26.73 12.72 6.82
N LEU A 10 -26.16 11.70 7.45
CA LEU A 10 -24.73 11.42 7.48
C LEU A 10 -24.36 10.28 6.54
N ALA A 11 -23.29 10.48 5.77
CA ALA A 11 -22.75 9.42 4.91
C ALA A 11 -21.94 8.42 5.74
N GLU A 12 -22.28 7.14 5.67
CA GLU A 12 -21.60 6.03 6.36
C GLU A 12 -20.97 5.05 5.37
N VAL A 13 -19.86 4.42 5.77
CA VAL A 13 -19.26 3.32 5.01
C VAL A 13 -19.85 1.99 5.50
N ILE A 14 -20.43 1.21 4.59
CA ILE A 14 -20.84 -0.17 4.84
C ILE A 14 -19.59 -1.04 4.77
N LYS A 15 -19.02 -1.41 5.92
CA LYS A 15 -17.72 -2.09 6.02
C LYS A 15 -17.69 -3.38 5.20
N GLU A 16 -18.76 -4.15 5.26
CA GLU A 16 -18.93 -5.44 4.59
C GLU A 16 -18.90 -5.29 3.06
N ARG A 17 -19.23 -4.10 2.54
CA ARG A 17 -19.20 -3.78 1.11
C ARG A 17 -17.95 -3.01 0.69
N CYS A 18 -17.22 -2.42 1.63
CA CYS A 18 -16.04 -1.60 1.34
C CYS A 18 -14.92 -2.44 0.70
N ILE A 19 -14.20 -1.84 -0.25
CA ILE A 19 -12.99 -2.40 -0.88
C ILE A 19 -11.74 -1.56 -0.58
N SER A 20 -11.84 -0.69 0.44
CA SER A 20 -10.75 0.17 0.93
C SER A 20 -10.11 1.10 -0.11
N CYS A 21 -10.79 1.39 -1.23
CA CYS A 21 -10.23 2.19 -2.33
C CYS A 21 -9.97 3.67 -1.99
N GLY A 22 -10.52 4.18 -0.88
CA GLY A 22 -10.27 5.55 -0.42
C GLY A 22 -10.99 6.65 -1.20
N THR A 23 -11.72 6.35 -2.27
CA THR A 23 -12.44 7.34 -3.10
C THR A 23 -13.40 8.21 -2.27
N CYS A 24 -14.07 7.62 -1.27
CA CYS A 24 -14.98 8.36 -0.39
C CYS A 24 -14.26 9.35 0.54
N VAL A 25 -12.99 9.12 0.86
CA VAL A 25 -12.14 10.04 1.64
C VAL A 25 -11.69 11.18 0.73
N GLN A 26 -11.17 10.86 -0.46
CA GLN A 26 -10.66 11.84 -1.43
C GLN A 26 -11.71 12.84 -1.91
N LEU A 27 -12.95 12.39 -2.13
CA LEU A 27 -14.04 13.26 -2.63
C LEU A 27 -14.81 13.97 -1.51
N CYS A 28 -14.48 13.74 -0.23
CA CYS A 28 -15.20 14.33 0.88
C CYS A 28 -14.84 15.81 1.05
N ALA A 29 -15.61 16.71 0.43
CA ALA A 29 -15.40 18.15 0.54
C ALA A 29 -15.38 18.66 1.99
N ALA A 30 -16.25 18.10 2.83
CA ALA A 30 -16.33 18.44 4.26
C ALA A 30 -15.18 17.88 5.11
N LYS A 31 -14.30 17.04 4.54
CA LYS A 31 -13.23 16.31 5.25
C LYS A 31 -13.72 15.49 6.46
N ALA A 32 -14.99 15.09 6.44
CA ALA A 32 -15.62 14.32 7.51
C ALA A 32 -15.23 12.83 7.52
N LYS A 33 -14.71 12.32 6.41
CA LYS A 33 -14.25 10.93 6.27
C LYS A 33 -12.73 10.92 6.28
N LEU A 34 -12.15 10.18 7.22
CA LEU A 34 -10.71 9.97 7.34
C LEU A 34 -10.39 8.48 7.19
N ALA A 35 -9.24 8.18 6.61
CA ALA A 35 -8.66 6.85 6.70
C ALA A 35 -8.09 6.65 8.11
N GLU A 36 -8.07 5.41 8.58
CA GLU A 36 -7.36 5.08 9.81
C GLU A 36 -5.86 5.41 9.64
N SER A 37 -5.33 6.14 10.61
CA SER A 37 -3.96 6.63 10.56
C SER A 37 -3.00 5.65 11.19
N ASP A 38 -1.88 5.40 10.51
CA ASP A 38 -0.78 4.59 11.07
C ASP A 38 0.33 5.50 11.65
N ILE A 39 0.14 6.82 11.71
CA ILE A 39 1.15 7.77 12.23
C ILE A 39 1.60 7.39 13.65
N GLY A 40 0.66 7.04 14.53
CA GLY A 40 0.99 6.61 15.90
C GLY A 40 1.81 5.31 15.94
N ILE A 41 1.49 4.36 15.06
CA ILE A 41 2.24 3.11 14.91
C ILE A 41 3.66 3.42 14.43
N VAL A 42 3.81 4.30 13.44
CA VAL A 42 5.12 4.70 12.92
C VAL A 42 5.96 5.38 13.99
N TRP A 43 5.40 6.31 14.76
CA TRP A 43 6.13 6.94 15.87
C TRP A 43 6.57 5.92 16.92
N GLN A 44 5.73 4.94 17.24
CA GLN A 44 6.10 3.85 18.13
C GLN A 44 7.29 3.06 17.55
N LEU A 45 7.21 2.63 16.29
CA LEU A 45 8.27 1.87 15.62
C LEU A 45 9.59 2.66 15.59
N LEU A 46 9.54 3.96 15.31
CA LEU A 46 10.72 4.84 15.30
C LEU A 46 11.34 5.05 16.69
N GLY A 47 10.55 4.85 17.76
CA GLY A 47 11.03 4.87 19.15
C GLY A 47 11.60 3.54 19.65
N GLU A 48 11.43 2.46 18.89
CA GLU A 48 11.97 1.14 19.22
C GLU A 48 13.45 1.00 18.80
N ARG A 49 14.13 -0.04 19.29
CA ARG A 49 15.55 -0.29 18.95
C ARG A 49 15.77 -0.89 17.57
N GLN A 50 14.70 -1.38 16.92
CA GLN A 50 14.79 -2.06 15.64
C GLN A 50 14.94 -1.04 14.50
N PRO A 51 15.78 -1.29 13.48
CA PRO A 51 15.91 -0.39 12.36
C PRO A 51 14.59 -0.29 11.59
N VAL A 52 14.13 0.94 11.29
CA VAL A 52 12.90 1.18 10.54
C VAL A 52 13.25 1.68 9.14
N ILE A 53 12.82 0.96 8.11
CA ILE A 53 13.03 1.28 6.71
C ILE A 53 11.77 1.93 6.13
N ALA A 54 11.94 3.14 5.58
CA ALA A 54 10.91 3.80 4.80
C ALA A 54 10.91 3.21 3.38
N LEU A 55 9.82 2.55 2.99
CA LEU A 55 9.60 2.07 1.64
C LEU A 55 8.73 3.09 0.88
N LEU A 56 9.38 3.98 0.15
CA LEU A 56 8.74 5.00 -0.67
C LEU A 56 8.11 4.39 -1.93
N SER A 57 6.89 4.80 -2.23
CA SER A 57 6.25 4.46 -3.49
C SER A 57 6.76 5.34 -4.62
N ALA A 58 7.02 4.74 -5.80
CA ALA A 58 7.56 5.39 -6.99
C ALA A 58 6.94 6.75 -7.40
N PRO A 59 5.63 7.04 -7.24
CA PRO A 59 5.08 8.34 -7.61
C PRO A 59 5.42 9.47 -6.61
N PHE A 60 6.28 9.26 -5.62
CA PHE A 60 6.64 10.29 -4.64
C PHE A 60 7.16 11.61 -5.27
N PRO A 61 7.93 11.65 -6.38
CA PRO A 61 8.38 12.93 -6.94
C PRO A 61 7.21 13.79 -7.43
N ALA A 62 6.14 13.16 -7.92
CA ALA A 62 4.92 13.85 -8.33
C ALA A 62 4.06 14.27 -7.12
N ALA A 63 4.14 13.55 -6.00
CA ALA A 63 3.42 13.89 -4.78
C ALA A 63 4.05 15.05 -3.99
N PHE A 64 5.36 15.27 -4.15
CA PHE A 64 6.15 16.31 -3.49
C PHE A 64 6.94 17.14 -4.52
N PRO A 65 6.28 17.81 -5.48
CA PRO A 65 6.95 18.55 -6.55
C PRO A 65 7.81 19.73 -6.03
N GLU A 66 7.51 20.21 -4.83
CA GLU A 66 8.27 21.26 -4.14
C GLU A 66 9.60 20.77 -3.55
N LEU A 67 9.82 19.46 -3.46
CA LEU A 67 11.02 18.86 -2.90
C LEU A 67 11.84 18.17 -3.99
N ARG A 68 13.16 18.35 -3.94
CA ARG A 68 14.07 17.43 -4.64
C ARG A 68 14.01 16.06 -3.96
N PRO A 69 14.08 14.94 -4.69
CA PRO A 69 14.05 13.61 -4.10
C PRO A 69 14.99 13.41 -2.90
N GLY A 70 16.22 13.92 -2.99
CA GLY A 70 17.20 13.84 -1.89
C GLY A 70 16.80 14.61 -0.63
N GLN A 71 15.98 15.67 -0.74
CA GLN A 71 15.45 16.40 0.42
C GLN A 71 14.44 15.54 1.18
N LEU A 72 13.55 14.85 0.46
CA LEU A 72 12.60 13.92 1.09
C LEU A 72 13.32 12.76 1.78
N VAL A 73 14.32 12.17 1.11
CA VAL A 73 15.16 11.12 1.70
C VAL A 73 15.84 11.60 2.98
N THR A 74 16.41 12.81 2.96
CA THR A 74 17.06 13.41 4.13
C THR A 74 16.07 13.69 5.25
N ALA A 75 14.87 14.19 4.93
CA ALA A 75 13.82 14.43 5.91
C ALA A 75 13.39 13.12 6.60
N LEU A 76 13.18 12.05 5.84
CA LEU A 76 12.87 10.72 6.39
C LEU A 76 14.00 10.20 7.29
N LYS A 77 15.26 10.32 6.87
CA LYS A 77 16.40 9.94 7.74
C LYS A 77 16.44 10.76 9.03
N LYS A 78 16.14 12.06 8.97
CA LYS A 78 16.04 12.93 10.16
C LYS A 78 14.86 12.59 11.07
N LEU A 79 13.76 12.06 10.54
CA LEU A 79 12.63 11.56 11.32
C LEU A 79 12.96 10.28 12.10
N GLY A 80 14.06 9.60 11.77
CA GLY A 80 14.54 8.40 12.45
C GLY A 80 14.52 7.12 11.62
N PHE A 81 14.09 7.18 10.35
CA PHE A 81 14.21 6.03 9.45
C PHE A 81 15.69 5.71 9.20
N SER A 82 16.08 4.46 9.42
CA SER A 82 17.47 4.02 9.23
C SER A 82 17.85 4.03 7.75
N GLU A 83 16.92 3.63 6.88
CA GLU A 83 17.10 3.67 5.42
C GLU A 83 15.82 4.07 4.70
N VAL A 84 16.00 4.55 3.47
CA VAL A 84 14.91 4.88 2.55
C VAL A 84 15.13 4.08 1.28
N MET A 85 14.14 3.26 0.93
CA MET A 85 14.15 2.40 -0.25
C MET A 85 12.91 2.66 -1.10
N GLU A 86 12.94 2.32 -2.38
CA GLU A 86 11.82 2.54 -3.30
C GLU A 86 11.15 1.21 -3.68
N ASP A 87 9.82 1.21 -3.82
CA ASP A 87 9.03 0.03 -4.23
C ASP A 87 9.19 -0.34 -5.71
N SER A 88 9.78 0.53 -6.53
CA SER A 88 10.11 0.30 -7.94
C SER A 88 11.01 -0.92 -8.13
N PHE A 89 11.95 -1.15 -7.21
CA PHE A 89 12.79 -2.35 -7.20
C PHE A 89 11.96 -3.62 -7.00
N GLY A 90 10.88 -3.55 -6.21
CA GLY A 90 9.90 -4.63 -6.08
C GLY A 90 8.98 -4.78 -7.29
N ALA A 91 8.80 -3.72 -8.08
CA ALA A 91 8.01 -3.78 -9.31
C ALA A 91 8.70 -4.55 -10.43
N GLU A 92 10.03 -4.58 -10.48
CA GLU A 92 10.79 -5.34 -11.47
C GLU A 92 10.55 -6.87 -11.41
N PRO A 93 10.75 -7.57 -10.28
CA PRO A 93 10.43 -9.00 -10.20
C PRO A 93 8.94 -9.29 -10.42
N VAL A 94 8.05 -8.39 -9.98
CA VAL A 94 6.61 -8.48 -10.28
C VAL A 94 6.38 -8.44 -11.79
N GLY A 95 6.97 -7.48 -12.51
CA GLY A 95 6.85 -7.35 -13.95
C GLY A 95 7.40 -8.56 -14.71
N ARG A 96 8.55 -9.10 -14.29
CA ARG A 96 9.11 -10.33 -14.85
C ARG A 96 8.17 -11.52 -14.68
N GLU A 97 7.55 -11.66 -13.52
CA GLU A 97 6.61 -12.75 -13.27
C GLU A 97 5.32 -12.59 -14.10
N TYR A 98 4.83 -11.36 -14.30
CA TYR A 98 3.74 -11.11 -15.24
C TYR A 98 4.12 -11.49 -16.68
N ALA A 99 5.33 -11.12 -17.14
CA ALA A 99 5.80 -11.48 -18.48
C ALA A 99 5.88 -13.00 -18.65
N ARG A 100 6.37 -13.72 -17.63
CA ARG A 100 6.40 -15.19 -17.59
C ARG A 100 4.99 -15.77 -17.69
N LEU A 101 4.06 -15.33 -16.83
CA LEU A 101 2.67 -15.79 -16.85
C LEU A 101 2.00 -15.55 -18.21
N LEU A 102 2.24 -14.40 -18.83
CA LEU A 102 1.69 -14.08 -20.15
C LEU A 102 2.26 -14.97 -21.24
N SER A 103 3.55 -15.30 -21.18
CA SER A 103 4.21 -16.17 -22.17
C SER A 103 3.74 -17.63 -22.10
N GLU A 104 3.38 -18.11 -20.91
CA GLU A 104 2.88 -19.47 -20.65
C GLU A 104 1.35 -19.58 -20.77
N ASN A 105 0.66 -18.46 -20.98
CA ASN A 105 -0.80 -18.41 -20.93
C ASN A 105 -1.44 -19.02 -22.18
N ASN A 106 -2.22 -20.08 -21.99
CA ASN A 106 -2.99 -20.74 -23.05
C ASN A 106 -4.33 -20.04 -23.39
N GLY A 107 -4.34 -18.70 -23.41
CA GLY A 107 -5.51 -17.90 -23.80
C GLY A 107 -6.53 -17.62 -22.69
N LYS A 108 -6.23 -17.95 -21.42
CA LYS A 108 -7.09 -17.60 -20.29
C LYS A 108 -6.91 -16.11 -19.93
N PRO A 109 -7.97 -15.34 -19.63
CA PRO A 109 -7.81 -13.97 -19.17
C PRO A 109 -7.02 -13.91 -17.85
N ILE A 110 -6.03 -13.03 -17.77
CA ILE A 110 -5.26 -12.75 -16.55
C ILE A 110 -5.62 -11.35 -16.06
N LEU A 111 -6.10 -11.26 -14.83
CA LEU A 111 -6.46 -10.02 -14.16
C LEU A 111 -5.30 -9.57 -13.26
N SER A 112 -4.91 -8.30 -13.38
CA SER A 112 -3.84 -7.74 -12.54
C SER A 112 -4.24 -7.73 -11.06
N SER A 113 -3.30 -8.13 -10.21
CA SER A 113 -3.39 -8.22 -8.76
C SER A 113 -2.59 -7.14 -8.01
N THR A 114 -1.95 -6.20 -8.72
CA THR A 114 -1.07 -5.20 -8.08
C THR A 114 -1.83 -4.13 -7.28
N CYS A 115 -3.09 -3.90 -7.64
CA CYS A 115 -4.00 -3.01 -6.94
C CYS A 115 -4.88 -3.78 -5.95
N PRO A 116 -4.72 -3.59 -4.63
CA PRO A 116 -5.49 -4.33 -3.64
C PRO A 116 -6.99 -4.02 -3.71
N ALA A 117 -7.38 -2.81 -4.12
CA ALA A 117 -8.80 -2.49 -4.32
C ALA A 117 -9.44 -3.33 -5.44
N VAL A 118 -8.69 -3.68 -6.50
CA VAL A 118 -9.14 -4.59 -7.57
C VAL A 118 -9.26 -6.01 -7.04
N VAL A 119 -8.26 -6.48 -6.30
CA VAL A 119 -8.28 -7.81 -5.65
C VAL A 119 -9.49 -7.93 -4.71
N PHE A 120 -9.66 -7.01 -3.77
CA PHE A 120 -10.80 -7.00 -2.84
C PHE A 120 -12.15 -6.89 -3.55
N TYR A 121 -12.20 -6.18 -4.68
CA TYR A 121 -13.42 -6.11 -5.48
C TYR A 121 -13.77 -7.45 -6.11
N ILE A 122 -12.80 -8.14 -6.70
CA ILE A 122 -12.99 -9.47 -7.28
C ILE A 122 -13.36 -10.47 -6.19
N GLU A 123 -12.59 -10.56 -5.10
CA GLU A 123 -12.85 -11.50 -4.02
C GLU A 123 -14.26 -11.34 -3.41
N LYS A 124 -14.72 -10.09 -3.27
CA LYS A 124 -16.01 -9.78 -2.64
C LYS A 124 -17.21 -9.87 -3.58
N TYR A 125 -17.06 -9.44 -4.83
CA TYR A 125 -18.20 -9.26 -5.75
C TYR A 125 -18.18 -10.20 -6.95
N TYR A 126 -17.02 -10.76 -7.30
CA TYR A 126 -16.86 -11.67 -8.44
C TYR A 126 -15.95 -12.85 -8.07
N PRO A 127 -16.29 -13.65 -7.03
CA PRO A 127 -15.43 -14.73 -6.55
C PRO A 127 -15.11 -15.77 -7.64
N GLN A 128 -15.99 -15.93 -8.64
CA GLN A 128 -15.75 -16.77 -9.81
C GLN A 128 -14.57 -16.33 -10.68
N LEU A 129 -14.13 -15.06 -10.57
CA LEU A 129 -12.97 -14.51 -11.28
C LEU A 129 -11.67 -14.59 -10.46
N ILE A 130 -11.70 -15.12 -9.23
CA ILE A 130 -10.48 -15.27 -8.40
C ILE A 130 -9.44 -16.13 -9.13
N GLY A 131 -9.87 -17.19 -9.82
CA GLY A 131 -8.98 -18.03 -10.62
C GLY A 131 -8.35 -17.34 -11.84
N ASN A 132 -8.76 -16.10 -12.15
CA ASN A 132 -8.17 -15.26 -13.20
C ASN A 132 -7.23 -14.19 -12.62
N LEU A 133 -7.24 -13.93 -11.31
CA LEU A 133 -6.26 -13.04 -10.69
C LEU A 133 -4.85 -13.62 -10.86
N ALA A 134 -3.91 -12.79 -11.30
CA ALA A 134 -2.52 -13.16 -11.33
C ALA A 134 -2.07 -13.53 -9.90
N PRO A 135 -1.44 -14.70 -9.69
CA PRO A 135 -0.96 -15.15 -8.38
C PRO A 135 0.34 -14.43 -7.98
N ILE A 136 0.37 -13.11 -8.15
CA ILE A 136 1.53 -12.25 -7.91
C ILE A 136 1.15 -11.22 -6.85
N VAL A 137 2.03 -10.99 -5.88
CA VAL A 137 1.84 -9.95 -4.86
C VAL A 137 2.11 -8.56 -5.43
N SER A 138 1.65 -7.50 -4.76
CA SER A 138 1.93 -6.14 -5.23
C SER A 138 3.40 -5.73 -5.05
N PRO A 139 3.89 -4.70 -5.77
CA PRO A 139 5.25 -4.19 -5.60
C PRO A 139 5.61 -3.81 -4.15
N MET A 140 4.67 -3.27 -3.39
CA MET A 140 4.84 -2.98 -1.95
C MET A 140 5.21 -4.25 -1.18
N VAL A 141 4.45 -5.32 -1.37
CA VAL A 141 4.68 -6.61 -0.68
C VAL A 141 5.95 -7.29 -1.21
N ALA A 142 6.18 -7.25 -2.52
CA ALA A 142 7.39 -7.79 -3.14
C ALA A 142 8.65 -7.13 -2.58
N MET A 143 8.67 -5.79 -2.51
CA MET A 143 9.81 -5.07 -1.95
C MET A 143 9.95 -5.27 -0.43
N GLY A 144 8.84 -5.31 0.31
CA GLY A 144 8.88 -5.66 1.74
C GLY A 144 9.49 -7.04 1.99
N ARG A 145 9.19 -8.03 1.14
CA ARG A 145 9.80 -9.37 1.19
C ARG A 145 11.29 -9.32 0.88
N VAL A 146 11.72 -8.56 -0.13
CA VAL A 146 13.15 -8.34 -0.42
C VAL A 146 13.86 -7.76 0.81
N ILE A 147 13.27 -6.73 1.43
CA ILE A 147 13.81 -6.10 2.62
C ILE A 147 13.98 -7.12 3.75
N LYS A 148 12.90 -7.83 4.12
CA LYS A 148 12.91 -8.77 5.26
C LYS A 148 13.75 -10.02 5.00
N TRP A 149 13.78 -10.54 3.77
CA TRP A 149 14.39 -11.85 3.51
C TRP A 149 15.82 -11.76 2.99
N GLN A 150 16.19 -10.67 2.33
CA GLN A 150 17.49 -10.55 1.65
C GLN A 150 18.35 -9.41 2.20
N TYR A 151 17.74 -8.35 2.73
CA TYR A 151 18.49 -7.18 3.19
C TYR A 151 18.66 -7.14 4.72
N ASN A 152 17.56 -7.08 5.47
CA ASN A 152 17.58 -7.00 6.93
C ASN A 152 16.32 -7.65 7.54
N PRO A 153 16.41 -8.90 8.05
CA PRO A 153 15.28 -9.59 8.69
C PRO A 153 14.74 -8.95 9.95
N GLN A 154 15.54 -8.13 10.64
CA GLN A 154 15.14 -7.45 11.87
C GLN A 154 14.54 -6.06 11.60
N ALA A 155 14.59 -5.58 10.35
CA ALA A 155 14.08 -4.26 10.02
C ALA A 155 12.56 -4.23 10.07
N LYS A 156 12.00 -3.15 10.60
CA LYS A 156 10.60 -2.77 10.44
C LYS A 156 10.42 -2.05 9.11
N VAL A 157 9.31 -2.29 8.41
CA VAL A 157 9.06 -1.72 7.09
C VAL A 157 7.82 -0.84 7.15
N VAL A 158 8.00 0.44 6.83
CA VAL A 158 6.90 1.41 6.72
C VAL A 158 6.75 1.77 5.25
N PHE A 159 5.66 1.34 4.62
CA PHE A 159 5.35 1.78 3.26
C PHE A 159 4.79 3.19 3.27
N ILE A 160 5.25 4.03 2.35
CA ILE A 160 4.82 5.42 2.22
C ILE A 160 4.37 5.65 0.78
N GLY A 161 3.07 5.82 0.56
CA GLY A 161 2.52 5.86 -0.81
C GLY A 161 1.20 6.61 -0.95
N PRO A 162 0.59 6.62 -2.14
CA PRO A 162 -0.63 7.39 -2.38
C PRO A 162 -1.91 6.67 -1.95
N CYS A 163 -1.86 5.36 -1.68
CA CYS A 163 -3.04 4.51 -1.70
C CYS A 163 -3.48 4.05 -0.31
N ILE A 164 -4.71 4.40 0.09
CA ILE A 164 -5.32 3.94 1.34
C ILE A 164 -5.52 2.42 1.35
N ALA A 165 -5.83 1.81 0.19
CA ALA A 165 -6.07 0.36 0.11
C ALA A 165 -4.82 -0.46 0.49
N LYS A 166 -3.62 0.12 0.42
CA LYS A 166 -2.37 -0.52 0.87
C LYS A 166 -2.34 -0.77 2.38
N LYS A 167 -3.02 0.04 3.20
CA LYS A 167 -3.22 -0.22 4.65
C LYS A 167 -3.99 -1.52 4.88
N ALA A 168 -5.01 -1.78 4.05
CA ALA A 168 -5.76 -3.03 4.15
C ALA A 168 -4.95 -4.22 3.60
N GLU A 169 -4.18 -4.02 2.52
CA GLU A 169 -3.29 -5.06 2.00
C GLU A 169 -2.21 -5.46 3.00
N SER A 170 -1.57 -4.51 3.70
CA SER A 170 -0.53 -4.83 4.70
C SER A 170 -1.05 -5.61 5.90
N ARG A 171 -2.37 -5.58 6.13
CA ARG A 171 -3.06 -6.29 7.22
C ARG A 171 -3.67 -7.62 6.75
N ASP A 172 -3.59 -7.96 5.46
CA ASP A 172 -4.06 -9.24 4.94
C ASP A 172 -3.16 -10.38 5.47
N GLU A 173 -3.78 -11.43 6.02
CA GLU A 173 -3.09 -12.59 6.59
C GLU A 173 -2.13 -13.25 5.60
N LYS A 174 -2.43 -13.22 4.30
CA LYS A 174 -1.59 -13.79 3.24
C LYS A 174 -0.21 -13.12 3.12
N VAL A 175 -0.08 -11.90 3.64
CA VAL A 175 1.16 -11.09 3.56
C VAL A 175 1.60 -10.55 4.93
N ALA A 176 1.05 -11.11 6.01
CA ALA A 176 1.34 -10.69 7.37
C ALA A 176 2.85 -10.66 7.67
N GLY A 177 3.29 -9.63 8.40
CA GLY A 177 4.69 -9.45 8.82
C GLY A 177 5.64 -8.90 7.76
N VAL A 178 5.16 -8.64 6.53
CA VAL A 178 5.99 -8.07 5.45
C VAL A 178 6.11 -6.55 5.55
N VAL A 179 5.01 -5.86 5.81
CA VAL A 179 4.93 -4.40 5.99
C VAL A 179 4.30 -4.12 7.35
N ASP A 180 5.01 -3.39 8.21
CA ASP A 180 4.62 -3.15 9.60
C ASP A 180 3.67 -1.95 9.75
N ALA A 181 3.75 -0.96 8.87
CA ALA A 181 2.82 0.19 8.83
C ALA A 181 2.73 0.80 7.43
N VAL A 182 1.65 1.54 7.15
CA VAL A 182 1.44 2.23 5.88
C VAL A 182 1.06 3.70 6.13
N LEU A 183 1.89 4.62 5.65
CA LEU A 183 1.56 6.05 5.58
C LEU A 183 1.12 6.44 4.17
N THR A 184 0.05 7.21 4.08
CA THR A 184 -0.25 7.93 2.84
C THR A 184 0.67 9.14 2.69
N PHE A 185 0.86 9.62 1.47
CA PHE A 185 1.57 10.90 1.25
C PHE A 185 0.90 12.07 1.97
N SER A 186 -0.43 12.03 2.15
CA SER A 186 -1.16 13.04 2.93
C SER A 186 -0.83 12.97 4.42
N GLU A 187 -0.70 11.77 4.99
CA GLU A 187 -0.22 11.58 6.36
C GLU A 187 1.22 12.06 6.52
N LEU A 188 2.10 11.73 5.56
CA LEU A 188 3.51 12.16 5.61
C LEU A 188 3.66 13.69 5.55
N LYS A 189 2.80 14.40 4.81
CA LYS A 189 2.79 15.87 4.79
C LYS A 189 2.35 16.49 6.11
N GLY A 190 1.68 15.73 6.97
CA GLY A 190 1.16 16.19 8.26
C GLY A 190 2.11 15.98 9.44
N ILE A 191 3.28 15.37 9.21
CA ILE A 191 4.31 15.10 10.22
C ILE A 191 5.64 15.74 9.82
#